data_AF-A0A257J026-F1
#
_entry.id   AF-A0A257J026-F1
#
_cell.length_a   1.000
_cell.length_b   1.000
_cell.length_c   1.000
_cell.angle_alpha   90.00
_cell.angle_beta   90.00
_cell.angle_gamma   90.00
#
_symmetry.space_group_name_H-M   'P 1'
#
loop_
_entity.id
_entity.type
_entity.pdbx_description
1 polymer ?
#
loop_
_entity_poly.entity_id
_entity_poly.type
_entity_poly.pdbx_seq_one_letter_code
_entity_poly.pdbx_strand_id
1 'polypeptide(L)'
;ALLVQDSRDQPVDMAEGSGLHLDASIAFTRAVCEAAQSRLSTIHGGRDDLTSFYDRLRAQGAARNVRQPLVHREAFARSRGLRWAELPSLPVQGQGIEALLALLLQRLARQGFNKVLRHRFDLPLEGLQVVKIIVPGCQEAAAPLERAGRRLLARAGHQD
;
A
#
# COMPACT_ATOMS: atom_id res chain seq x y z
N ALA A 1 3.30 -7.60 -0.79
CA ALA A 1 3.68 -8.86 -1.45
C ALA A 1 2.49 -9.32 -2.28
N LEU A 2 2.70 -10.23 -3.22
CA LEU A 2 1.65 -10.73 -4.10
C LEU A 2 1.57 -12.25 -3.93
N LEU A 3 0.38 -12.80 -3.65
CA LEU A 3 0.16 -14.24 -3.47
C LEU A 3 -0.54 -14.81 -4.71
N VAL A 4 0.13 -15.74 -5.40
CA VAL A 4 -0.40 -16.46 -6.58
C VAL A 4 -0.35 -17.95 -6.30
N GLN A 5 -1.46 -18.65 -6.54
CA GLN A 5 -1.48 -20.12 -6.66
C GLN A 5 -1.35 -20.48 -8.14
N ASP A 6 -0.41 -21.38 -8.45
CA ASP A 6 -0.18 -21.93 -9.78
C ASP A 6 -1.27 -22.96 -10.12
N SER A 7 -2.43 -22.50 -10.56
CA SER A 7 -3.46 -23.33 -11.19
C SER A 7 -3.74 -22.80 -12.58
N ARG A 8 -3.06 -23.38 -13.57
CA ARG A 8 -3.06 -22.98 -14.99
C ARG A 8 -4.46 -22.94 -15.66
N ASP A 9 -5.47 -23.57 -15.05
CA ASP A 9 -6.82 -23.73 -15.63
C ASP A 9 -7.91 -22.86 -14.96
N GLN A 10 -7.57 -22.05 -13.96
CA GLN A 10 -8.51 -21.08 -13.39
C GLN A 10 -7.82 -19.73 -13.23
N PRO A 11 -8.33 -18.65 -13.87
CA PRO A 11 -7.85 -17.30 -13.60
C PRO A 11 -8.24 -16.92 -12.18
N VAL A 12 -7.33 -17.17 -11.25
CA VAL A 12 -7.49 -16.78 -9.85
C VAL A 12 -7.19 -15.28 -9.74
N ASP A 13 -8.06 -14.54 -9.05
CA ASP A 13 -7.83 -13.13 -8.78
C ASP A 13 -6.55 -12.93 -7.95
N MET A 14 -5.65 -12.11 -8.51
CA MET A 14 -4.41 -11.70 -7.87
C MET A 14 -4.73 -10.82 -6.66
N ALA A 15 -4.10 -11.11 -5.52
CA ALA A 15 -4.26 -10.33 -4.30
C ALA A 15 -2.95 -9.62 -3.94
N GLU A 16 -3.06 -8.31 -3.77
CA GLU A 16 -1.94 -7.42 -3.45
C GLU A 16 -2.02 -6.93 -2.00
N GLY A 17 -0.85 -6.61 -1.46
CA GLY A 17 -0.71 -5.99 -0.14
C GLY A 17 0.53 -5.11 -0.07
N SER A 18 0.40 -4.01 0.66
CA SER A 18 1.43 -3.03 0.91
C SER A 18 1.86 -3.04 2.39
N GLY A 19 3.03 -2.50 2.69
CA GLY A 19 3.53 -2.48 4.05
C GLY A 19 4.60 -1.42 4.21
N LEU A 20 4.48 -0.62 5.27
CA LEU A 20 5.43 0.45 5.57
C LEU A 20 5.89 0.33 7.01
N HIS A 21 7.22 0.34 7.20
CA HIS A 21 7.87 0.39 8.49
C HIS A 21 9.32 0.87 8.32
N LEU A 22 9.95 1.36 9.39
CA LEU A 22 11.38 1.70 9.40
C LEU A 22 12.29 0.45 9.34
N ASP A 23 11.75 -0.71 9.70
CA ASP A 23 12.40 -2.02 9.63
C ASP A 23 11.85 -2.79 8.42
N ALA A 24 12.74 -3.22 7.54
CA ALA A 24 12.37 -3.88 6.29
C ALA A 24 11.62 -5.21 6.51
N SER A 25 11.96 -5.96 7.56
CA SER A 25 11.31 -7.24 7.89
C SER A 25 9.86 -7.01 8.34
N ILE A 26 9.64 -5.98 9.16
CA ILE A 26 8.28 -5.62 9.60
C ILE A 26 7.45 -5.10 8.41
N ALA A 27 8.03 -4.25 7.56
CA ALA A 27 7.36 -3.75 6.36
C ALA A 27 6.96 -4.90 5.42
N PHE A 28 7.87 -5.86 5.20
CA PHE A 28 7.61 -7.03 4.36
C PHE A 28 6.52 -7.94 4.95
N THR A 29 6.59 -8.25 6.24
CA THR A 29 5.57 -9.05 6.93
C THR A 29 4.19 -8.41 6.79
N ARG A 30 4.07 -7.10 7.00
CA ARG A 30 2.81 -6.36 6.78
C ARG A 30 2.31 -6.51 5.35
N ALA A 31 3.19 -6.36 4.37
CA ALA A 31 2.83 -6.48 2.96
C ALA A 31 2.38 -7.89 2.56
N VAL A 32 2.86 -8.94 3.24
CA VAL A 32 2.38 -10.32 3.06
C VAL A 32 1.03 -10.53 3.75
N CYS A 33 0.91 -10.08 5.00
CA CYS A 33 -0.34 -10.18 5.75
C CYS A 33 -1.49 -9.43 5.05
N GLU A 34 -1.24 -8.23 4.52
CA GLU A 34 -2.23 -7.46 3.77
C GLU A 34 -2.66 -8.18 2.49
N ALA A 35 -1.72 -8.82 1.77
CA ALA A 35 -2.06 -9.59 0.58
C ALA A 35 -2.95 -10.81 0.90
N ALA A 36 -2.63 -11.50 2.00
CA ALA A 36 -3.46 -12.59 2.51
C ALA A 36 -4.85 -12.07 2.95
N GLN A 37 -4.91 -10.94 3.66
CA GLN A 37 -6.16 -10.33 4.09
C GLN A 37 -7.04 -9.89 2.91
N SER A 38 -6.45 -9.30 1.87
CA SER A 38 -7.13 -8.92 0.62
C SER A 38 -7.79 -10.13 -0.05
N ARG A 39 -7.05 -11.25 -0.13
CA ARG A 39 -7.56 -12.51 -0.67
C ARG A 39 -8.68 -13.11 0.18
N LEU A 40 -8.50 -13.14 1.50
CA LEU A 40 -9.50 -13.69 2.41
C LEU A 40 -10.79 -12.86 2.40
N SER A 41 -10.66 -11.54 2.35
CA SER A 41 -11.80 -10.61 2.25
C SER A 41 -12.59 -10.84 0.96
N THR A 42 -11.87 -11.09 -0.15
CA THR A 42 -12.44 -11.50 -1.44
C THR A 42 -13.23 -12.80 -1.37
N ILE A 43 -12.64 -13.85 -0.81
CA ILE A 43 -13.27 -15.17 -0.72
C ILE A 43 -14.50 -15.13 0.20
N HIS A 44 -14.38 -14.42 1.32
CA HIS A 44 -15.45 -14.33 2.32
C HIS A 44 -16.65 -13.51 1.83
N GLY A 45 -16.44 -12.53 0.94
CA GLY A 45 -17.51 -11.72 0.37
C GLY A 45 -18.20 -10.76 1.33
N GLY A 46 -17.75 -10.66 2.60
CA GLY A 46 -18.38 -9.85 3.65
C GLY A 46 -18.13 -8.33 3.57
N ARG A 47 -17.65 -7.83 2.43
CA ARG A 47 -17.37 -6.41 2.20
C ARG A 47 -18.32 -5.88 1.14
N ASP A 48 -19.25 -5.03 1.53
CA ASP A 48 -20.26 -4.46 0.61
C ASP A 48 -19.62 -3.68 -0.55
N ASP A 49 -18.44 -3.09 -0.33
CA ASP A 49 -17.68 -2.38 -1.37
C ASP A 49 -17.05 -3.33 -2.40
N LEU A 50 -16.83 -4.61 -2.05
CA LEU A 50 -16.32 -5.61 -3.00
C LEU A 50 -17.35 -5.94 -4.08
N THR A 51 -18.65 -5.91 -3.80
CA THR A 51 -19.69 -6.16 -4.82
C THR A 51 -19.54 -5.18 -5.99
N SER A 52 -19.38 -3.89 -5.69
CA SER A 52 -19.14 -2.85 -6.71
C SER A 52 -17.80 -2.99 -7.44
N PHE A 53 -16.78 -3.56 -6.77
CA PHE A 53 -15.49 -3.88 -7.37
C PHE A 53 -15.61 -5.06 -8.34
N TYR A 54 -16.32 -6.12 -7.96
CA TYR A 54 -16.58 -7.29 -8.80
C TYR A 54 -17.48 -6.97 -9.99
N ASP A 55 -18.48 -6.11 -9.82
CA ASP A 55 -19.33 -5.66 -10.93
C ASP A 55 -18.52 -4.86 -11.95
N ARG A 56 -17.60 -4.00 -11.50
CA ARG A 56 -16.63 -3.31 -12.37
C ARG A 56 -15.67 -4.26 -13.06
N LEU A 57 -15.16 -5.28 -12.36
CA LEU A 57 -14.30 -6.32 -12.93
C LEU A 57 -15.02 -7.21 -13.94
N ARG A 58 -16.30 -7.54 -13.70
CA ARG A 58 -17.16 -8.27 -14.64
C ARG A 58 -17.47 -7.44 -15.88
N ALA A 59 -17.76 -6.15 -15.70
CA ALA A 59 -17.99 -5.21 -16.79
C ALA A 59 -16.75 -4.98 -17.68
N GLN A 60 -15.54 -5.24 -17.19
CA GLN A 60 -14.30 -5.13 -17.97
C GLN A 60 -14.13 -6.22 -19.04
N GLY A 61 -14.90 -7.32 -19.01
CA GLY A 61 -14.93 -8.32 -20.09
C GLY A 61 -13.54 -8.73 -20.60
N ALA A 62 -13.31 -8.61 -21.92
CA ALA A 62 -12.05 -8.95 -22.57
C ALA A 62 -10.84 -8.08 -22.15
N ALA A 63 -11.04 -6.89 -21.58
CA ALA A 63 -9.94 -6.05 -21.09
C ALA A 63 -9.28 -6.63 -19.82
N ARG A 64 -10.03 -7.44 -19.05
CA ARG A 64 -9.49 -8.21 -17.92
C ARG A 64 -8.41 -9.20 -18.38
N ASN A 65 -8.64 -9.84 -19.53
CA ASN A 65 -7.71 -10.80 -20.15
C ASN A 65 -6.40 -10.17 -20.64
N VAL A 66 -6.35 -8.84 -20.82
CA VAL A 66 -5.13 -8.12 -21.24
C VAL A 66 -4.39 -7.49 -20.05
N ARG A 67 -5.12 -6.98 -19.05
CA ARG A 67 -4.52 -6.33 -17.88
C ARG A 67 -3.87 -7.32 -16.90
N GLN A 68 -4.49 -8.48 -16.65
CA GLN A 68 -3.91 -9.48 -15.75
C GLN A 68 -2.52 -9.98 -16.22
N PRO A 69 -2.30 -10.33 -17.51
CA PRO A 69 -0.98 -10.72 -17.98
C PRO A 69 0.08 -9.62 -17.87
N LEU A 70 -0.29 -8.35 -18.08
CA LEU A 70 0.64 -7.22 -17.97
C LEU A 70 1.06 -6.99 -16.52
N VAL A 71 0.10 -6.92 -15.59
CA VAL A 71 0.35 -6.77 -14.15
C VAL A 71 1.18 -7.95 -13.65
N HIS A 72 0.84 -9.17 -14.07
CA HIS A 72 1.63 -10.36 -13.74
C HIS A 72 3.07 -10.26 -14.26
N ARG A 73 3.24 -9.90 -15.54
CA ARG A 73 4.57 -9.75 -16.14
C ARG A 73 5.41 -8.70 -15.42
N GLU A 74 4.84 -7.56 -15.07
CA GLU A 74 5.53 -6.49 -14.35
C GLU A 74 5.85 -6.88 -12.90
N ALA A 75 4.89 -7.46 -12.18
CA ALA A 75 5.07 -7.88 -10.79
C ALA A 75 6.14 -8.97 -10.63
N PHE A 76 6.28 -9.85 -11.62
CA PHE A 76 7.24 -10.96 -11.61
C PHE A 76 8.47 -10.73 -12.51
N ALA A 77 8.66 -9.51 -13.02
CA ALA A 77 9.82 -9.17 -13.83
C ALA A 77 11.11 -9.27 -13.00
N ARG A 78 11.91 -10.32 -13.22
CA ARG A 78 13.18 -10.54 -12.51
C ARG A 78 14.25 -9.49 -12.80
N SER A 79 14.09 -8.70 -13.86
CA SER A 79 14.99 -7.60 -14.23
C SER A 79 15.01 -6.44 -13.22
N ARG A 80 14.07 -6.43 -12.24
CA ARG A 80 13.95 -5.39 -11.21
C ARG A 80 14.11 -5.93 -9.78
N GLY A 81 14.67 -7.13 -9.62
CA GLY A 81 14.91 -7.72 -8.30
C GLY A 81 15.99 -6.98 -7.51
N LEU A 82 15.79 -6.83 -6.21
CA LEU A 82 16.79 -6.33 -5.24
C LEU A 82 17.18 -7.46 -4.28
N ARG A 83 18.42 -7.47 -3.79
CA ARG A 83 18.80 -8.40 -2.71
C ARG A 83 18.24 -7.91 -1.39
N TRP A 84 17.83 -8.83 -0.52
CA TRP A 84 17.27 -8.48 0.79
C TRP A 84 18.20 -7.56 1.61
N ALA A 85 19.49 -7.86 1.61
CA ALA A 85 20.50 -7.08 2.32
C ALA A 85 20.70 -5.65 1.78
N GLU A 86 20.19 -5.34 0.59
CA GLU A 86 20.25 -3.99 -0.01
C GLU A 86 19.05 -3.12 0.40
N LEU A 87 18.04 -3.70 1.06
CA LEU A 87 16.86 -2.96 1.48
C LEU A 87 17.21 -1.99 2.63
N PRO A 88 16.80 -0.72 2.55
CA PRO A 88 16.94 0.21 3.66
C PRO A 88 16.17 -0.31 4.88
N SER A 89 16.89 -0.50 5.99
CA SER A 89 16.31 -0.90 7.27
C SER A 89 17.02 -0.14 8.39
N LEU A 90 16.27 0.32 9.38
CA LEU A 90 16.80 1.00 10.55
C LEU A 90 16.58 0.12 11.79
N PRO A 91 17.56 0.07 12.73
CA PRO A 91 17.40 -0.68 13.96
C PRO A 91 16.34 0.00 14.84
N VAL A 92 15.17 -0.63 14.93
CA VAL A 92 14.04 -0.13 15.75
C VAL A 92 13.98 -0.81 17.12
N GLN A 93 14.66 -1.94 17.30
CA GLN A 93 14.64 -2.68 18.56
C GLN A 93 15.30 -1.86 19.68
N GLY A 94 14.62 -1.77 20.82
CA GLY A 94 15.07 -0.98 21.97
C GLY A 94 14.88 0.55 21.82
N GLN A 95 14.33 1.03 20.71
CA GLN A 95 14.02 2.45 20.52
C GLN A 95 12.64 2.79 21.10
N GLY A 96 12.54 3.93 21.79
CA GLY A 96 11.27 4.49 22.25
C GLY A 96 10.41 5.00 21.09
N ILE A 97 9.09 5.01 21.28
CA ILE A 97 8.14 5.44 20.23
C ILE A 97 8.35 6.91 19.85
N GLU A 98 8.72 7.76 20.80
CA GLU A 98 9.03 9.17 20.59
C GLU A 98 10.26 9.36 19.70
N ALA A 99 11.31 8.56 19.90
CA ALA A 99 12.53 8.60 19.10
C ALA A 99 12.25 8.17 17.65
N LEU A 100 11.48 7.09 17.47
CA LEU A 100 11.06 6.62 16.15
C LEU A 100 10.17 7.63 15.43
N LEU A 101 9.25 8.28 16.16
CA LEU A 101 8.41 9.35 15.62
C LEU A 101 9.24 10.57 15.19
N ALA A 102 10.17 11.02 16.03
CA ALA A 102 11.06 12.14 15.70
C ALA A 102 11.88 11.85 14.43
N LEU A 103 12.38 10.63 14.30
CA LEU A 103 13.09 10.19 13.10
C LEU A 103 12.20 10.20 11.85
N LEU A 104 10.96 9.70 11.93
CA LEU A 104 10.00 9.74 10.83
C LEU A 104 9.69 11.17 10.39
N LEU A 105 9.43 12.07 11.35
CA LEU A 105 9.17 13.49 11.09
C LEU A 105 10.38 14.17 10.43
N GLN A 106 11.60 13.87 10.88
CA GLN A 106 12.82 14.38 10.28
C GLN A 106 13.00 13.91 8.83
N ARG A 107 12.70 12.64 8.53
CA ARG A 107 12.75 12.10 7.16
C ARG A 107 11.70 12.74 6.25
N LEU A 108 10.48 12.96 6.75
CA LEU A 108 9.43 13.69 6.03
C LEU A 108 9.85 15.12 5.70
N ALA A 109 10.38 15.86 6.68
CA ALA A 109 10.85 17.23 6.48
C ALA A 109 11.96 17.31 5.41
N ARG A 110 12.93 16.39 5.43
CA ARG A 110 13.98 16.30 4.40
C ARG A 110 13.44 16.07 2.98
N GLN A 111 12.26 15.48 2.85
CA GLN A 111 11.57 15.25 1.58
C GLN A 111 10.59 16.39 1.21
N GLY A 112 10.63 17.51 1.93
CA GLY A 112 9.78 18.68 1.71
C GLY A 112 8.41 18.62 2.39
N PHE A 113 8.14 17.61 3.21
CA PHE A 113 6.89 17.50 3.98
C PHE A 113 7.06 18.11 5.38
N ASN A 114 7.10 19.44 5.42
CA ASN A 114 7.42 20.19 6.64
C ASN A 114 6.25 20.34 7.63
N LYS A 115 5.06 19.86 7.26
CA LYS A 115 3.86 19.94 8.11
C LYS A 115 3.29 18.54 8.29
N VAL A 116 3.12 18.13 9.54
CA VAL A 116 2.40 16.91 9.93
C VAL A 116 1.40 17.32 10.99
N LEU A 117 0.11 17.17 10.69
CA LEU A 117 -0.98 17.55 11.57
C LEU A 117 -1.53 16.30 12.23
N ARG A 118 -1.79 16.37 13.53
CA ARG A 118 -2.46 15.33 14.30
C ARG A 118 -3.75 15.89 14.86
N HIS A 119 -4.87 15.29 14.50
CA HIS A 119 -6.13 15.48 15.19
C HIS A 119 -6.38 14.28 16.11
N ARG A 120 -6.61 14.53 17.40
CA ARG A 120 -7.00 13.50 18.36
C ARG A 120 -8.51 13.54 18.50
N PHE A 121 -9.17 12.40 18.32
CA PHE A 121 -10.59 12.29 18.58
C PHE A 121 -10.80 12.09 20.07
N ASP A 122 -11.75 12.84 20.63
CA ASP A 122 -12.20 12.65 22.01
C ASP A 122 -13.40 11.70 21.97
N LEU A 123 -13.12 10.41 22.15
CA LEU A 123 -14.11 9.33 22.10
C LEU A 123 -14.09 8.58 23.43
N PRO A 124 -15.26 8.22 23.99
CA PRO A 124 -15.34 7.43 25.21
C PRO A 124 -15.05 5.95 24.92
N LEU A 125 -13.81 5.65 24.50
CA LEU A 125 -13.33 4.30 24.22
C LEU A 125 -12.23 3.94 25.22
N GLU A 126 -12.54 3.04 26.14
CA GLU A 126 -11.59 2.60 27.16
C GLU A 126 -10.35 1.96 26.53
N GLY A 127 -9.17 2.41 26.96
CA GLY A 127 -7.88 1.85 26.51
C GLY A 127 -7.50 2.14 25.06
N LEU A 128 -8.32 2.85 24.27
CA LEU A 128 -8.06 3.13 22.86
C LEU A 128 -7.89 4.62 22.59
N GLN A 129 -6.81 4.97 21.88
CA GLN A 129 -6.58 6.33 21.38
C GLN A 129 -6.75 6.36 19.86
N VAL A 130 -7.63 7.22 19.36
CA VAL A 130 -7.87 7.38 17.93
C VAL A 130 -7.36 8.74 17.48
N VAL A 131 -6.51 8.72 16.44
CA VAL A 131 -5.94 9.93 15.86
C VAL A 131 -6.06 9.92 14.34
N LYS A 132 -6.23 11.09 13.75
CA LYS A 132 -6.07 11.32 12.31
C LYS A 132 -4.76 12.05 12.07
N ILE A 133 -3.88 11.45 11.29
CA ILE A 133 -2.64 12.08 10.82
C ILE A 133 -2.86 12.62 9.41
N ILE A 134 -2.52 13.89 9.20
CA ILE A 134 -2.61 14.55 7.90
C ILE A 134 -1.22 15.07 7.57
N VAL A 135 -0.65 14.58 6.46
CA VAL A 135 0.61 15.08 5.91
C VAL A 135 0.29 15.76 4.58
N PRO A 136 0.15 17.10 4.55
CA PRO A 136 -0.19 17.82 3.34
C PRO A 136 0.78 17.52 2.19
N GLY A 137 0.21 17.27 1.02
CA GLY A 137 0.96 16.92 -0.17
C GLY A 137 1.30 15.45 -0.30
N CYS A 138 1.07 14.57 0.69
CA CYS A 138 1.14 13.12 0.48
C CYS A 138 0.09 12.69 -0.55
N GLN A 139 0.42 11.65 -1.31
CA GLN A 139 -0.38 11.18 -2.43
C GLN A 139 -1.00 9.83 -2.12
N GLU A 140 -2.16 9.61 -2.70
CA GLU A 140 -2.75 8.29 -2.78
C GLU A 140 -2.02 7.49 -3.85
N ALA A 141 -1.62 6.27 -3.52
CA ALA A 141 -0.93 5.38 -4.45
C ALA A 141 -1.88 4.43 -5.18
N ALA A 142 -3.13 4.31 -4.71
CA ALA A 142 -4.13 3.40 -5.26
C ALA A 142 -5.08 4.15 -6.20
N ALA A 143 -5.37 3.54 -7.34
CA ALA A 143 -6.37 4.06 -8.28
C ALA A 143 -7.81 3.71 -7.82
N PRO A 144 -8.81 4.55 -8.12
CA PRO A 144 -8.70 5.84 -8.77
C PRO A 144 -7.99 6.85 -7.87
N LEU A 145 -7.13 7.68 -8.48
CA LEU A 145 -6.39 8.73 -7.77
C LEU A 145 -7.35 9.88 -7.44
N GLU A 146 -8.20 9.71 -6.44
CA GLU A 146 -9.10 10.77 -5.97
C GLU A 146 -8.30 11.98 -5.44
N ARG A 147 -7.05 11.75 -5.04
CA ARG A 147 -6.13 12.76 -4.52
C ARG A 147 -4.79 12.75 -5.27
N ALA A 148 -4.79 13.25 -6.51
CA ALA A 148 -3.57 13.51 -7.28
C ALA A 148 -2.83 14.74 -6.72
N GLY A 149 -1.88 14.52 -5.81
CA GLY A 149 -1.06 15.60 -5.25
C GLY A 149 -0.14 16.24 -6.31
N ARG A 150 0.24 17.52 -6.11
CA ARG A 150 1.04 18.33 -7.06
C ARG A 150 2.27 17.64 -7.66
N ARG A 151 2.98 16.79 -6.90
CA ARG A 151 4.18 16.08 -7.41
C ARG A 151 3.88 15.01 -8.47
N LEU A 152 2.68 14.42 -8.45
CA LEU A 152 2.26 13.38 -9.38
C LEU A 152 1.85 14.04 -10.69
N LEU A 153 1.11 15.14 -10.60
CA LEU A 153 0.79 16.02 -11.73
C LEU A 153 2.08 16.53 -12.40
N ALA A 154 3.07 16.97 -11.61
CA ALA A 154 4.36 17.40 -12.16
C ALA A 154 5.15 16.28 -12.86
N ARG A 155 5.03 15.02 -12.42
CA ARG A 155 5.66 13.87 -13.09
C ARG A 155 4.91 13.43 -14.34
N ALA A 156 3.58 13.53 -14.35
CA ALA A 156 2.75 13.23 -15.50
C ALA A 156 2.99 14.24 -16.65
N GLY A 157 3.24 15.52 -16.33
CA GLY A 157 3.55 16.57 -17.31
C GLY A 157 4.98 16.55 -17.87
N HIS A 158 5.83 15.60 -17.47
CA HIS A 158 7.20 15.42 -17.98
C HIS A 158 7.36 14.14 -18.83
N GLN A 159 6.25 13.51 -19.21
CA GLN A 159 6.25 12.34 -20.11
C GLN A 159 5.84 12.67 -21.56
N ASP A 160 5.83 13.96 -21.94
CA ASP A 160 5.73 14.42 -23.33
C ASP A 160 7.11 14.61 -23.97
#